data_AF-A0A7C3P6I0-F1
#
_entry.id   AF-A0A7C3P6I0-F1
#
_cell.length_a   1.000
_cell.length_b   1.000
_cell.length_c   1.000
_cell.angle_alpha   90.00
_cell.angle_beta   90.00
_cell.angle_gamma   90.00
#
_symmetry.space_group_name_H-M   'P 1'
#
loop_
_entity.id
_entity.type
_entity.pdbx_description
1 polymer ?
#
loop_
_entity_poly.entity_id
_entity_poly.type
_entity_poly.pdbx_seq_one_letter_code
_entity_poly.pdbx_strand_id
1 'polypeptide(L)'
;MTPMAAPPPPRPGLRDLLRTFVRWVRTLPPVIVWAGAAVAVAGVAAIAFAGYTAYDYTMNNPAFCRSCHIMEAAWTRWSTSEHRNVDCHACHEQSIVESARQVITFVVRRPERVGRHAEVPSERCAVCHESGDARWRQVAATAGHQVHAERQRIECVVCHSRSVHRIQPSTQICAECHQAQATGVRAVKIRQMAEFHCVDCHQFLRLDSPLRPTRQTCLQCHQSLPPKRTVGFPAGAAHTTLPCGTCHKPHEQARPIVACTTCHSPKPEIHAAVLAAQTPCTTCHQPHRWTVK
;
A
#
# COMPACT_ATOMS: atom_id res chain seq x y z
N MET A 1 -16.78 84.41 21.55
CA MET A 1 -16.90 83.46 20.42
C MET A 1 -15.51 83.29 19.82
N THR A 2 -14.81 82.21 20.17
CA THR A 2 -13.50 81.87 19.60
C THR A 2 -13.72 81.28 18.19
N PRO A 3 -12.94 81.70 17.17
CA PRO A 3 -13.08 81.15 15.84
C PRO A 3 -12.62 79.69 15.83
N MET A 4 -13.49 78.79 15.32
CA MET A 4 -13.12 77.40 15.07
C MET A 4 -12.00 77.37 14.03
N ALA A 5 -10.88 76.72 14.37
CA ALA A 5 -9.79 76.49 13.45
C ALA A 5 -10.28 75.63 12.26
N ALA A 6 -9.87 76.02 11.05
CA ALA A 6 -10.18 75.29 9.83
C ALA A 6 -9.63 73.85 9.89
N PRO A 7 -10.35 72.85 9.34
CA PRO A 7 -9.88 71.47 9.32
C PRO A 7 -8.59 71.34 8.49
N PRO A 8 -7.66 70.46 8.88
CA PRO A 8 -6.42 70.26 8.14
C PRO A 8 -6.71 69.73 6.73
N PRO A 9 -5.86 70.06 5.74
CA PRO A 9 -6.06 69.61 4.37
C PRO A 9 -6.06 68.08 4.27
N PRO A 10 -6.85 67.51 3.33
CA PRO A 10 -6.93 66.07 3.15
C PRO A 10 -5.55 65.50 2.79
N ARG A 11 -5.18 64.37 3.39
CA ARG A 11 -3.92 63.70 3.09
C ARG A 11 -3.92 63.28 1.61
N PRO A 12 -2.79 63.44 0.89
CA PRO A 12 -2.72 63.06 -0.52
C PRO A 12 -3.03 61.58 -0.70
N GLY A 13 -3.85 61.28 -1.71
CA GLY A 13 -4.20 59.90 -2.04
C GLY A 13 -3.03 59.17 -2.71
N LEU A 14 -3.10 57.83 -2.75
CA LEU A 14 -2.09 56.96 -3.37
C LEU A 14 -1.73 57.39 -4.82
N ARG A 15 -2.73 57.87 -5.57
CA ARG A 15 -2.54 58.35 -6.96
C ARG A 15 -1.68 59.61 -7.03
N ASP A 16 -1.78 60.53 -6.08
CA ASP A 16 -1.01 61.77 -6.08
C ASP A 16 0.43 61.52 -5.61
N LEU A 17 0.62 60.60 -4.68
CA LEU A 17 1.94 60.10 -4.28
C LEU A 17 2.67 59.42 -5.46
N LEU A 18 1.97 58.56 -6.20
CA LEU A 18 2.52 57.89 -7.40
C LEU A 18 2.89 58.91 -8.50
N ARG A 19 2.05 59.90 -8.76
CA ARG A 19 2.34 60.95 -9.75
C ARG A 19 3.57 61.77 -9.37
N THR A 20 3.69 62.12 -8.10
CA THR A 20 4.83 62.88 -7.56
C THR A 20 6.12 62.08 -7.66
N PHE A 21 6.06 60.79 -7.31
CA PHE A 21 7.17 59.86 -7.43
C PHE A 21 7.63 59.69 -8.89
N VAL A 22 6.71 59.49 -9.83
CA VAL A 22 7.04 59.35 -11.26
C VAL A 22 7.69 60.62 -11.82
N ARG A 23 7.21 61.81 -11.43
CA ARG A 23 7.85 63.08 -11.84
C ARG A 23 9.26 63.21 -11.28
N TRP A 24 9.47 62.84 -10.01
CA TRP A 24 10.78 62.85 -9.39
C TRP A 24 11.74 61.85 -10.06
N VAL A 25 11.31 60.61 -10.32
CA VAL A 25 12.14 59.61 -11.04
C VAL A 25 12.55 60.11 -12.42
N ARG A 26 11.69 60.83 -13.14
CA ARG A 26 12.01 61.45 -14.45
C ARG A 26 13.05 62.58 -14.37
N THR A 27 13.29 63.15 -13.19
CA THR A 27 14.35 64.15 -12.99
C THR A 27 15.72 63.54 -12.68
N LEU A 28 15.80 62.23 -12.46
CA LEU A 28 17.07 61.53 -12.18
C LEU A 28 17.82 61.19 -13.48
N PRO A 29 19.17 61.20 -13.47
CA PRO A 29 19.97 60.69 -14.57
C PRO A 29 19.62 59.24 -14.92
N PRO A 30 19.59 58.85 -16.21
CA PRO A 30 19.26 57.48 -16.62
C PRO A 30 20.10 56.41 -15.92
N VAL A 31 21.39 56.68 -15.65
CA VAL A 31 22.28 55.73 -14.95
C VAL A 31 21.82 55.42 -13.52
N ILE A 32 21.26 56.42 -12.81
CA ILE A 32 20.76 56.23 -11.44
C ILE A 32 19.44 55.46 -11.47
N VAL A 33 18.58 55.73 -12.46
CA VAL A 33 17.33 54.99 -12.65
C VAL A 33 17.61 53.52 -12.98
N TRP A 34 18.54 53.24 -13.89
CA TRP A 34 18.94 51.87 -14.23
C TRP A 34 19.63 51.14 -13.08
N ALA A 35 20.52 51.81 -12.34
CA ALA A 35 21.15 51.23 -11.16
C ALA A 35 20.12 50.91 -10.06
N GLY A 36 19.18 51.82 -9.79
CA GLY A 36 18.09 51.60 -8.85
C GLY A 36 17.16 50.46 -9.27
N ALA A 37 16.82 50.38 -10.56
CA ALA A 37 16.05 49.28 -11.12
C ALA A 37 16.79 47.94 -11.00
N ALA A 38 18.09 47.90 -11.30
CA ALA A 38 18.92 46.71 -11.18
C ALA A 38 19.00 46.22 -9.72
N VAL A 39 19.17 47.13 -8.76
CA VAL A 39 19.17 46.80 -7.32
C VAL A 39 17.80 46.28 -6.88
N ALA A 40 16.71 46.91 -7.32
CA ALA A 40 15.36 46.44 -7.00
C ALA A 40 15.10 45.04 -7.57
N VAL A 41 15.48 44.78 -8.82
CA VAL A 41 15.37 43.46 -9.46
C VAL A 41 16.23 42.43 -8.74
N ALA A 42 17.49 42.76 -8.42
CA ALA A 42 18.37 41.87 -7.67
C ALA A 42 17.81 41.57 -6.26
N GLY A 43 17.24 42.56 -5.58
CA GLY A 43 16.60 42.39 -4.28
C GLY A 43 15.39 41.47 -4.35
N VAL A 44 14.51 41.66 -5.34
CA VAL A 44 13.35 40.77 -5.56
C VAL A 44 13.83 39.35 -5.91
N ALA A 45 14.84 39.21 -6.77
CA ALA A 45 15.40 37.91 -7.12
C ALA A 45 16.01 37.20 -5.89
N ALA A 46 16.72 37.93 -5.04
CA ALA A 46 17.29 37.38 -3.81
C ALA A 46 16.20 36.92 -2.82
N ILE A 47 15.13 37.70 -2.65
CA ILE A 47 13.98 37.34 -1.80
C ILE A 47 13.29 36.10 -2.36
N ALA A 48 13.03 36.06 -3.67
CA ALA A 48 12.40 34.92 -4.33
C ALA A 48 13.26 33.65 -4.19
N PHE A 49 14.57 33.77 -4.38
CA PHE A 49 15.51 32.65 -4.22
C PHE A 49 15.56 32.15 -2.77
N ALA A 50 15.67 33.04 -1.79
CA ALA A 50 15.63 32.69 -0.37
C ALA A 50 14.30 32.00 0.00
N GLY A 51 13.17 32.53 -0.48
CA GLY A 51 11.84 31.94 -0.27
C GLY A 51 11.72 30.55 -0.89
N TYR A 52 12.19 30.37 -2.12
CA TYR A 52 12.19 29.07 -2.81
C TYR A 52 13.04 28.04 -2.07
N THR A 53 14.28 28.39 -1.69
CA THR A 53 15.17 27.45 -0.97
C THR A 53 14.61 27.04 0.40
N ALA A 54 13.98 27.97 1.13
CA ALA A 54 13.31 27.66 2.39
C ALA A 54 12.09 26.75 2.18
N TYR A 55 11.28 27.02 1.16
CA TYR A 55 10.15 26.18 0.80
C TYR A 55 10.60 24.78 0.40
N ASP A 56 11.59 24.66 -0.48
CA ASP A 56 12.10 23.39 -0.95
C ASP A 56 12.71 22.54 0.17
N TYR A 57 13.53 23.15 1.02
CA TYR A 57 14.10 22.47 2.19
C TYR A 57 13.02 21.98 3.16
N THR A 58 11.98 22.78 3.41
CA THR A 58 10.93 22.41 4.37
C THR A 58 9.88 21.46 3.81
N MET A 59 9.63 21.48 2.51
CA MET A 59 8.52 20.76 1.88
C MET A 59 8.97 19.54 1.05
N ASN A 60 10.14 19.59 0.43
CA ASN A 60 10.60 18.56 -0.51
C ASN A 60 11.91 17.90 -0.08
N ASN A 61 12.43 18.21 1.12
CA ASN A 61 13.66 17.62 1.62
C ASN A 61 13.45 16.89 2.95
N PRO A 62 13.62 15.56 3.00
CA PRO A 62 13.48 14.77 4.22
C PRO A 62 14.42 15.19 5.37
N ALA A 63 15.52 15.89 5.06
CA ALA A 63 16.46 16.40 6.05
C ALA A 63 15.82 17.40 7.03
N PHE A 64 14.82 18.17 6.58
CA PHE A 64 14.08 19.07 7.47
C PHE A 64 13.35 18.28 8.55
N CYS A 65 12.58 17.25 8.18
CA CYS A 65 11.87 16.42 9.15
C CYS A 65 12.85 15.71 10.10
N ARG A 66 13.98 15.18 9.58
CA ARG A 66 15.04 14.54 10.38
C ARG A 66 15.68 15.49 11.39
N SER A 67 15.70 16.80 11.14
CA SER A 67 16.32 17.77 12.06
C SER A 67 15.66 17.82 13.45
N CYS A 68 14.42 17.30 13.55
CA CYS A 68 13.70 17.18 14.81
C CYS A 68 13.98 15.82 15.47
N HIS A 69 14.43 15.81 16.74
CA HIS A 69 14.71 14.58 17.51
C HIS A 69 13.54 13.57 17.56
N ILE A 70 12.30 14.06 17.57
CA ILE A 70 11.09 13.22 17.59
C ILE A 70 10.91 12.38 16.32
N MET A 71 11.58 12.73 15.23
CA MET A 71 11.51 12.02 13.95
C MET A 71 12.52 10.88 13.81
N GLU A 72 13.46 10.71 14.74
CA GLU A 72 14.56 9.73 14.60
C GLU A 72 14.07 8.29 14.35
N ALA A 73 13.06 7.86 15.10
CA ALA A 73 12.49 6.52 14.96
C ALA A 73 11.71 6.34 13.64
N ALA A 74 11.04 7.39 13.17
CA ALA A 74 10.35 7.39 11.87
C ALA A 74 11.36 7.36 10.72
N TRP A 75 12.38 8.21 10.80
CA TRP A 75 13.49 8.30 9.84
C TRP A 75 14.22 6.97 9.69
N THR A 76 14.57 6.31 10.80
CA THR A 76 15.29 5.02 10.77
C THR A 76 14.51 3.95 10.02
N ARG A 77 13.18 3.90 10.21
CA ARG A 77 12.31 2.94 9.53
C ARG A 77 12.12 3.28 8.06
N TRP A 78 11.93 4.56 7.73
CA TRP A 78 11.77 5.01 6.35
C TRP A 78 13.04 4.85 5.53
N SER A 79 14.20 5.25 6.06
CA SER A 79 15.50 5.23 5.35
C SER A 79 15.97 3.81 4.99
N THR A 80 15.47 2.80 5.70
CA THR A 80 15.72 1.38 5.44
C THR A 80 14.59 0.69 4.67
N SER A 81 13.57 1.45 4.24
CA SER A 81 12.42 0.92 3.50
C SER A 81 12.60 1.02 1.98
N GLU A 82 11.66 0.41 1.25
CA GLU A 82 11.56 0.56 -0.21
C GLU A 82 11.19 1.99 -0.63
N HIS A 83 10.61 2.80 0.26
CA HIS A 83 10.19 4.17 -0.01
C HIS A 83 11.23 5.22 0.41
N ARG A 84 12.47 4.81 0.72
CA ARG A 84 13.57 5.71 1.15
C ARG A 84 13.98 6.80 0.14
N ASN A 85 13.45 6.75 -1.08
CA ASN A 85 13.68 7.74 -2.14
C ASN A 85 12.41 8.56 -2.43
N VAL A 86 11.40 8.47 -1.56
CA VAL A 86 10.13 9.19 -1.67
C VAL A 86 10.02 10.15 -0.48
N ASP A 87 9.82 11.43 -0.77
CA ASP A 87 9.78 12.48 0.25
C ASP A 87 8.63 12.28 1.24
N CYS A 88 8.82 12.73 2.48
CA CYS A 88 7.86 12.53 3.56
C CYS A 88 6.47 13.08 3.22
N HIS A 89 6.42 14.25 2.55
CA HIS A 89 5.16 14.89 2.18
C HIS A 89 4.45 14.25 0.98
N ALA A 90 5.11 13.35 0.23
CA ALA A 90 4.41 12.57 -0.79
C ALA A 90 3.33 11.66 -0.15
N CYS A 91 3.54 11.24 1.11
CA CYS A 91 2.55 10.54 1.90
C CYS A 91 1.79 11.48 2.86
N HIS A 92 2.50 12.40 3.53
CA HIS A 92 1.94 13.34 4.50
C HIS A 92 1.67 14.71 3.87
N GLU A 93 0.59 14.84 3.08
CA GLU A 93 0.18 16.16 2.57
C GLU A 93 -0.74 16.85 3.57
N GLN A 94 -0.41 18.10 3.88
CA GLN A 94 -1.25 19.02 4.65
C GLN A 94 -1.09 20.43 4.09
N SER A 95 -2.05 21.32 4.39
CA SER A 95 -1.96 22.71 3.91
C SER A 95 -0.73 23.41 4.49
N ILE A 96 -0.22 24.42 3.79
CA ILE A 96 0.95 25.20 4.28
C ILE A 96 0.69 25.82 5.66
N VAL A 97 -0.56 26.17 5.95
CA VAL A 97 -0.98 26.71 7.25
C VAL A 97 -0.89 25.66 8.34
N GLU A 98 -1.33 24.43 8.08
CA GLU A 98 -1.20 23.32 9.04
C GLU A 98 0.25 22.90 9.24
N SER A 99 1.04 22.82 8.15
CA SER A 99 2.49 22.59 8.24
C SER A 99 3.16 23.63 9.12
N ALA A 100 2.87 24.92 8.92
CA ALA A 100 3.42 25.99 9.75
C ALA A 100 3.01 25.86 11.22
N ARG A 101 1.73 25.55 11.49
CA ARG A 101 1.24 25.30 12.86
C ARG A 101 1.92 24.10 13.51
N GLN A 102 2.14 23.02 12.77
CA GLN A 102 2.86 21.85 13.25
C GLN A 102 4.30 22.20 13.61
N VAL A 103 5.03 22.89 12.73
CA VAL A 103 6.40 23.33 12.99
C VAL A 103 6.46 24.21 14.23
N ILE A 104 5.58 25.22 14.35
CA ILE A 104 5.49 26.08 15.53
C ILE A 104 5.24 25.25 16.78
N THR A 105 4.30 24.30 16.72
CA THR A 105 3.98 23.42 17.85
C THR A 105 5.19 22.59 18.27
N PHE A 106 5.91 22.00 17.33
CA PHE A 106 7.05 21.13 17.61
C PHE A 106 8.25 21.92 18.14
N VAL A 107 8.47 23.15 17.65
CA VAL A 107 9.56 24.03 18.09
C VAL A 107 9.29 24.63 19.48
N VAL A 108 8.05 25.10 19.71
CA VAL A 108 7.67 25.81 20.94
C VAL A 108 7.28 24.84 22.05
N ARG A 109 6.42 23.86 21.77
CA ARG A 109 5.92 22.93 22.80
C ARG A 109 6.82 21.70 23.00
N ARG A 110 7.64 21.36 22.01
CA ARG A 110 8.60 20.23 22.05
C ARG A 110 8.01 18.95 22.66
N PRO A 111 6.93 18.40 22.07
CA PRO A 111 6.35 17.16 22.58
C PRO A 111 7.39 16.03 22.51
N GLU A 112 7.40 15.13 23.48
CA GLU A 112 8.31 13.96 23.49
C GLU A 112 7.73 12.76 22.74
N ARG A 113 6.42 12.78 22.48
CA ARG A 113 5.71 11.71 21.78
C ARG A 113 4.68 12.33 20.85
N VAL A 114 4.60 11.81 19.64
CA VAL A 114 3.50 12.14 18.73
C VAL A 114 2.40 11.11 18.95
N GLY A 115 1.18 11.58 19.17
CA GLY A 115 0.00 10.75 19.41
C GLY A 115 -0.46 9.99 18.16
N ARG A 116 -1.77 9.76 18.00
CA ARG A 116 -2.28 9.23 16.73
C ARG A 116 -1.98 10.28 15.64
N HIS A 117 -1.14 9.92 14.66
CA HIS A 117 -0.65 10.84 13.63
C HIS A 117 -1.69 11.03 12.53
N ALA A 118 -1.45 12.04 11.67
CA ALA A 118 -2.26 12.31 10.48
C ALA A 118 -2.49 11.04 9.65
N GLU A 119 -3.75 10.79 9.32
CA GLU A 119 -4.15 9.67 8.50
C GLU A 119 -3.59 9.87 7.07
N VAL A 120 -2.92 8.84 6.55
CA VAL A 120 -2.45 8.80 5.18
C VAL A 120 -3.50 8.01 4.39
N PRO A 121 -4.31 8.69 3.57
CA PRO A 121 -5.41 8.02 2.87
C PRO A 121 -4.89 7.29 1.63
N SER A 122 -5.60 6.26 1.17
CA SER A 122 -5.15 5.37 0.09
C SER A 122 -4.85 6.07 -1.23
N GLU A 123 -5.45 7.23 -1.49
CA GLU A 123 -5.19 8.04 -2.69
C GLU A 123 -3.71 8.43 -2.79
N ARG A 124 -3.02 8.61 -1.66
CA ARG A 124 -1.57 8.89 -1.64
C ARG A 124 -0.76 7.76 -2.26
N CYS A 125 -1.16 6.52 -1.98
CA CYS A 125 -0.55 5.34 -2.56
C CYS A 125 -0.94 5.20 -4.04
N ALA A 126 -2.19 5.48 -4.39
CA ALA A 126 -2.74 5.35 -5.73
C ALA A 126 -2.04 6.25 -6.77
N VAL A 127 -1.56 7.44 -6.37
CA VAL A 127 -0.78 8.34 -7.25
C VAL A 127 0.42 7.65 -7.91
N CYS A 128 1.01 6.64 -7.26
CA CYS A 128 2.11 5.86 -7.82
C CYS A 128 1.69 4.42 -8.15
N HIS A 129 1.01 3.74 -7.23
CA HIS A 129 0.75 2.30 -7.33
C HIS A 129 -0.51 1.93 -8.13
N GLU A 130 -1.32 2.92 -8.53
CA GLU A 130 -2.53 2.73 -9.34
C GLU A 130 -2.65 3.76 -10.48
N SER A 131 -1.60 4.54 -10.74
CA SER A 131 -1.61 5.60 -11.75
C SER A 131 -1.44 5.11 -13.19
N GLY A 132 -1.08 3.83 -13.38
CA GLY A 132 -0.74 3.27 -14.69
C GLY A 132 0.65 3.65 -15.20
N ASP A 133 1.42 4.44 -14.45
CA ASP A 133 2.80 4.79 -14.81
C ASP A 133 3.73 3.59 -14.59
N ALA A 134 4.36 3.13 -15.67
CA ALA A 134 5.25 1.98 -15.67
C ALA A 134 6.53 2.16 -14.81
N ARG A 135 6.87 3.40 -14.43
CA ARG A 135 7.98 3.67 -13.49
C ARG A 135 7.70 3.12 -12.10
N TRP A 136 6.44 2.94 -11.75
CA TRP A 136 6.01 2.46 -10.44
C TRP A 136 5.43 1.05 -10.52
N ARG A 137 5.49 0.33 -9.41
CA ARG A 137 4.87 -0.98 -9.32
C ARG A 137 3.35 -0.82 -9.25
N GLN A 138 2.67 -1.12 -10.35
CA GLN A 138 1.20 -1.09 -10.39
C GLN A 138 0.61 -2.31 -9.66
N VAL A 139 -0.32 -2.06 -8.73
CA VAL A 139 -0.88 -3.11 -7.84
C VAL A 139 -2.38 -3.30 -7.99
N ALA A 140 -3.11 -2.32 -8.55
CA ALA A 140 -4.58 -2.35 -8.68
C ALA A 140 -5.09 -3.66 -9.29
N ALA A 141 -4.45 -4.15 -10.35
CA ALA A 141 -4.87 -5.36 -11.05
C ALA A 141 -4.47 -6.69 -10.37
N THR A 142 -3.76 -6.63 -9.25
CA THR A 142 -3.36 -7.85 -8.54
C THR A 142 -4.53 -8.43 -7.76
N ALA A 143 -4.67 -9.75 -7.78
CA ALA A 143 -5.82 -10.48 -7.23
C ALA A 143 -6.15 -10.10 -5.78
N GLY A 144 -5.12 -9.95 -4.95
CA GLY A 144 -5.27 -9.57 -3.56
C GLY A 144 -5.82 -8.15 -3.38
N HIS A 145 -5.26 -7.19 -4.11
CA HIS A 145 -5.70 -5.79 -4.05
C HIS A 145 -7.09 -5.59 -4.67
N GLN A 146 -7.44 -6.28 -5.76
CA GLN A 146 -8.81 -6.26 -6.29
C GLN A 146 -9.84 -6.73 -5.27
N VAL A 147 -9.51 -7.77 -4.48
CA VAL A 147 -10.42 -8.24 -3.44
C VAL A 147 -10.45 -7.28 -2.25
N HIS A 148 -9.29 -6.90 -1.71
CA HIS A 148 -9.22 -6.18 -0.43
C HIS A 148 -9.35 -4.67 -0.57
N ALA A 149 -8.59 -4.05 -1.48
CA ALA A 149 -8.59 -2.60 -1.67
C ALA A 149 -9.77 -2.14 -2.54
N GLU A 150 -10.03 -2.80 -3.68
CA GLU A 150 -11.09 -2.35 -4.60
C GLU A 150 -12.49 -2.78 -4.13
N ARG A 151 -12.73 -4.09 -3.96
CA ARG A 151 -14.08 -4.60 -3.63
C ARG A 151 -14.46 -4.38 -2.17
N GLN A 152 -13.54 -4.61 -1.24
CA GLN A 152 -13.81 -4.45 0.20
C GLN A 152 -13.47 -3.03 0.72
N ARG A 153 -12.85 -2.16 -0.09
CA ARG A 153 -12.49 -0.78 0.29
C ARG A 153 -11.65 -0.71 1.56
N ILE A 154 -10.70 -1.63 1.72
CA ILE A 154 -9.76 -1.64 2.83
C ILE A 154 -8.60 -0.71 2.49
N GLU A 155 -8.35 0.28 3.36
CA GLU A 155 -7.26 1.25 3.20
C GLU A 155 -5.89 0.56 3.11
N CYS A 156 -5.02 1.03 2.22
CA CYS A 156 -3.68 0.45 2.01
C CYS A 156 -2.88 0.35 3.32
N VAL A 157 -2.99 1.39 4.16
CA VAL A 157 -2.28 1.49 5.44
C VAL A 157 -2.75 0.45 6.46
N VAL A 158 -3.96 -0.11 6.36
CA VAL A 158 -4.42 -1.16 7.27
C VAL A 158 -3.49 -2.37 7.17
N CYS A 159 -3.15 -2.78 5.95
CA CYS A 159 -2.24 -3.89 5.73
C CYS A 159 -0.78 -3.44 5.78
N HIS A 160 -0.41 -2.34 5.14
CA HIS A 160 0.99 -1.98 4.92
C HIS A 160 1.63 -1.14 6.03
N SER A 161 0.89 -0.54 6.98
CA SER A 161 1.48 0.39 7.97
C SER A 161 1.77 -0.20 9.36
N ARG A 162 1.65 -1.53 9.53
CA ARG A 162 1.88 -2.18 10.84
C ARG A 162 3.28 -1.88 11.41
N SER A 163 4.27 -1.77 10.53
CA SER A 163 5.55 -1.13 10.87
C SER A 163 5.46 0.34 10.48
N VAL A 164 5.12 1.22 11.43
CA VAL A 164 4.97 2.67 11.15
C VAL A 164 6.20 3.21 10.39
N HIS A 165 5.99 3.92 9.28
CA HIS A 165 7.04 4.44 8.38
C HIS A 165 7.93 3.38 7.68
N ARG A 166 7.53 2.11 7.72
CA ARG A 166 8.01 1.05 6.82
C ARG A 166 6.81 0.33 6.21
N ILE A 167 6.42 0.78 5.02
CA ILE A 167 5.18 0.38 4.35
C ILE A 167 5.32 -1.03 3.75
N GLN A 168 5.11 -2.06 4.56
CA GLN A 168 5.22 -3.47 4.20
C GLN A 168 4.12 -4.26 4.93
N PRO A 169 3.38 -5.15 4.23
CA PRO A 169 2.33 -5.91 4.87
C PRO A 169 2.92 -6.98 5.78
N SER A 170 2.37 -7.12 6.98
CA SER A 170 2.71 -8.25 7.85
C SER A 170 1.78 -9.43 7.57
N THR A 171 2.34 -10.63 7.61
CA THR A 171 1.60 -11.90 7.50
C THR A 171 0.50 -12.05 8.56
N GLN A 172 0.74 -11.44 9.73
CA GLN A 172 -0.17 -11.45 10.88
C GLN A 172 -1.43 -10.62 10.63
N ILE A 173 -1.40 -9.62 9.72
CA ILE A 173 -2.60 -8.80 9.45
C ILE A 173 -3.76 -9.64 8.92
N CYS A 174 -3.45 -10.69 8.17
CA CYS A 174 -4.48 -11.55 7.57
C CYS A 174 -5.37 -12.15 8.66
N ALA A 175 -4.80 -12.49 9.82
CA ALA A 175 -5.52 -13.12 10.92
C ALA A 175 -6.52 -12.20 11.64
N GLU A 176 -6.39 -10.87 11.50
CA GLU A 176 -7.32 -9.91 12.11
C GLU A 176 -8.72 -10.01 11.50
N CYS A 177 -8.81 -10.39 10.22
CA CYS A 177 -10.08 -10.63 9.54
C CYS A 177 -10.32 -12.12 9.24
N HIS A 178 -9.25 -12.89 8.98
CA HIS A 178 -9.31 -14.32 8.62
C HIS A 178 -8.89 -15.25 9.77
N GLN A 179 -9.27 -14.92 11.01
CA GLN A 179 -8.91 -15.69 12.20
C GLN A 179 -9.27 -17.18 12.08
N ALA A 180 -10.44 -17.48 11.50
CA ALA A 180 -10.89 -18.86 11.30
C ALA A 180 -9.90 -19.69 10.46
N GLN A 181 -9.26 -19.08 9.46
CA GLN A 181 -8.28 -19.71 8.57
C GLN A 181 -6.85 -19.64 9.12
N ALA A 182 -6.53 -18.62 9.92
CA ALA A 182 -5.20 -18.44 10.48
C ALA A 182 -4.96 -19.37 11.68
N THR A 183 -5.88 -19.39 12.65
CA THR A 183 -5.73 -20.13 13.92
C THR A 183 -6.98 -20.86 14.36
N GLY A 184 -8.11 -20.63 13.70
CA GLY A 184 -9.41 -21.19 14.09
C GLY A 184 -9.77 -22.52 13.42
N VAL A 185 -11.07 -22.77 13.35
CA VAL A 185 -11.65 -24.04 12.88
C VAL A 185 -11.28 -24.40 11.43
N ARG A 186 -10.95 -23.41 10.59
CA ARG A 186 -10.52 -23.57 9.20
C ARG A 186 -9.01 -23.42 9.01
N ALA A 187 -8.19 -23.52 10.06
CA ALA A 187 -6.74 -23.61 9.91
C ALA A 187 -6.33 -24.81 9.03
N VAL A 188 -5.19 -24.70 8.34
CA VAL A 188 -4.67 -25.77 7.47
C VAL A 188 -4.47 -27.04 8.28
N LYS A 189 -5.07 -28.15 7.83
CA LYS A 189 -5.07 -29.45 8.51
C LYS A 189 -3.92 -30.36 8.10
N ILE A 190 -3.21 -30.01 7.03
CA ILE A 190 -2.04 -30.76 6.56
C ILE A 190 -0.83 -30.30 7.39
N ARG A 191 -0.33 -31.15 8.29
CA ARG A 191 0.75 -30.82 9.23
C ARG A 191 1.98 -30.21 8.55
N GLN A 192 2.42 -30.79 7.43
CA GLN A 192 3.59 -30.33 6.67
C GLN A 192 3.36 -28.97 5.99
N MET A 193 2.12 -28.51 5.93
CA MET A 193 1.75 -27.21 5.36
C MET A 193 1.24 -26.22 6.40
N ALA A 194 1.16 -26.62 7.68
CA ALA A 194 0.57 -25.78 8.73
C ALA A 194 1.38 -24.50 9.01
N GLU A 195 2.68 -24.53 8.71
CA GLU A 195 3.59 -23.40 8.88
C GLU A 195 3.78 -22.55 7.62
N PHE A 196 3.19 -22.94 6.48
CA PHE A 196 3.24 -22.10 5.29
C PHE A 196 2.48 -20.81 5.51
N HIS A 197 3.02 -19.74 4.96
CA HIS A 197 2.35 -18.47 4.98
C HIS A 197 1.14 -18.47 4.04
N CYS A 198 0.10 -17.70 4.37
CA CYS A 198 -1.16 -17.67 3.61
C CYS A 198 -0.92 -17.40 2.12
N VAL A 199 0.01 -16.50 1.79
CA VAL A 199 0.30 -16.10 0.40
C VAL A 199 1.13 -17.10 -0.40
N ASP A 200 1.68 -18.14 0.25
CA ASP A 200 2.33 -19.25 -0.45
C ASP A 200 1.31 -20.02 -1.29
N CYS A 201 0.06 -20.08 -0.81
CA CYS A 201 -1.08 -20.64 -1.54
C CYS A 201 -1.98 -19.55 -2.16
N HIS A 202 -2.30 -18.51 -1.39
CA HIS A 202 -3.16 -17.41 -1.79
C HIS A 202 -2.33 -16.27 -2.39
N GLN A 203 -1.77 -16.49 -3.59
CA GLN A 203 -0.83 -15.56 -4.24
C GLN A 203 -1.46 -14.18 -4.47
N PHE A 204 -1.18 -13.24 -3.57
CA PHE A 204 -1.81 -11.93 -3.49
C PHE A 204 -1.46 -11.03 -4.68
N LEU A 205 -0.22 -11.10 -5.16
CA LEU A 205 0.30 -10.25 -6.23
C LEU A 205 0.09 -10.82 -7.63
N ARG A 206 -0.60 -11.96 -7.77
CA ARG A 206 -0.85 -12.60 -9.05
C ARG A 206 -1.95 -11.85 -9.80
N LEU A 207 -1.77 -11.66 -11.11
CA LEU A 207 -2.82 -11.14 -11.99
C LEU A 207 -3.84 -12.23 -12.32
N ASP A 208 -5.09 -11.84 -12.59
CA ASP A 208 -6.15 -12.73 -13.10
C ASP A 208 -6.34 -14.01 -12.28
N SER A 209 -6.28 -13.88 -10.95
CA SER A 209 -6.47 -15.00 -10.02
C SER A 209 -7.66 -14.73 -9.11
N PRO A 210 -8.51 -15.73 -8.81
CA PRO A 210 -9.60 -15.58 -7.85
C PRO A 210 -9.12 -15.51 -6.39
N LEU A 211 -7.83 -15.22 -6.17
CA LEU A 211 -7.08 -15.33 -4.91
C LEU A 211 -7.09 -16.75 -4.28
N ARG A 212 -7.83 -17.70 -4.87
CA ARG A 212 -7.80 -19.11 -4.51
C ARG A 212 -6.64 -19.81 -5.22
N PRO A 213 -5.98 -20.80 -4.57
CA PRO A 213 -4.88 -21.54 -5.17
C PRO A 213 -5.32 -22.22 -6.48
N THR A 214 -4.52 -22.05 -7.52
CA THR A 214 -4.73 -22.71 -8.81
C THR A 214 -4.00 -24.05 -8.86
N ARG A 215 -4.28 -24.88 -9.87
CA ARG A 215 -3.51 -26.11 -10.12
C ARG A 215 -2.00 -25.85 -10.16
N GLN A 216 -1.59 -24.77 -10.83
CA GLN A 216 -0.19 -24.38 -10.93
C GLN A 216 0.41 -24.05 -9.56
N THR A 217 -0.36 -23.40 -8.68
CA THR A 217 0.09 -23.07 -7.31
C THR A 217 0.45 -24.35 -6.54
N CYS A 218 -0.40 -25.38 -6.64
CA CYS A 218 -0.11 -26.67 -6.00
C CYS A 218 1.12 -27.33 -6.62
N LEU A 219 1.20 -27.34 -7.96
CA LEU A 219 2.28 -28.02 -8.67
C LEU A 219 3.65 -27.37 -8.49
N GLN A 220 3.75 -26.07 -8.18
CA GLN A 220 5.02 -25.40 -7.87
C GLN A 220 5.85 -26.16 -6.83
N CYS A 221 5.20 -26.75 -5.82
CA CYS A 221 5.85 -27.62 -4.85
C CYS A 221 5.59 -29.10 -5.13
N HIS A 222 4.36 -29.48 -5.48
CA HIS A 222 4.01 -30.90 -5.55
C HIS A 222 4.64 -31.66 -6.73
N GLN A 223 5.07 -30.98 -7.80
CA GLN A 223 5.71 -31.62 -8.95
C GLN A 223 7.15 -32.07 -8.66
N SER A 224 7.85 -31.37 -7.77
CA SER A 224 9.26 -31.62 -7.45
C SER A 224 9.45 -32.57 -6.27
N LEU A 225 8.37 -32.85 -5.53
CA LEU A 225 8.40 -33.76 -4.40
C LEU A 225 8.41 -35.24 -4.85
N PRO A 226 9.09 -36.14 -4.13
CA PRO A 226 9.16 -37.56 -4.48
C PRO A 226 7.78 -38.23 -4.57
N PRO A 227 7.59 -39.28 -5.40
CA PRO A 227 6.30 -39.97 -5.58
C PRO A 227 5.69 -40.56 -4.30
N LYS A 228 6.49 -40.76 -3.25
CA LYS A 228 6.02 -41.20 -1.92
C LYS A 228 5.47 -40.05 -1.05
N ARG A 229 5.77 -38.81 -1.41
CA ARG A 229 5.35 -37.58 -0.70
C ARG A 229 4.30 -36.79 -1.47
N THR A 230 4.10 -37.09 -2.75
CA THR A 230 3.05 -36.50 -3.58
C THR A 230 2.32 -37.54 -4.40
N VAL A 231 1.10 -37.17 -4.79
CA VAL A 231 0.35 -37.91 -5.77
C VAL A 231 1.04 -37.79 -7.13
N GLY A 232 1.72 -38.84 -7.57
CA GLY A 232 2.25 -38.89 -8.93
C GLY A 232 1.09 -38.81 -9.94
N PHE A 233 1.24 -37.97 -10.96
CA PHE A 233 0.28 -37.82 -12.06
C PHE A 233 0.83 -38.47 -13.34
N PRO A 234 0.62 -39.78 -13.55
CA PRO A 234 1.03 -40.38 -14.82
C PRO A 234 0.17 -39.84 -15.97
N ALA A 235 0.74 -39.84 -17.18
CA ALA A 235 0.00 -39.49 -18.38
C ALA A 235 -1.22 -40.41 -18.56
N GLY A 236 -2.36 -39.85 -19.00
CA GLY A 236 -3.62 -40.59 -19.20
C GLY A 236 -4.45 -40.82 -17.93
N ALA A 237 -4.05 -40.25 -16.79
CA ALA A 237 -4.75 -40.39 -15.52
C ALA A 237 -6.13 -39.71 -15.47
N ALA A 238 -7.09 -40.35 -14.79
CA ALA A 238 -8.39 -39.77 -14.48
C ALA A 238 -8.29 -38.55 -13.54
N HIS A 239 -9.30 -37.68 -13.61
CA HIS A 239 -9.43 -36.46 -12.78
C HIS A 239 -8.29 -35.44 -12.96
N THR A 240 -7.45 -35.61 -13.99
CA THR A 240 -6.33 -34.70 -14.29
C THR A 240 -6.77 -33.34 -14.79
N THR A 241 -7.99 -33.21 -15.32
CA THR A 241 -8.56 -31.92 -15.77
C THR A 241 -9.27 -31.15 -14.64
N LEU A 242 -9.56 -31.80 -13.51
CA LEU A 242 -10.21 -31.13 -12.38
C LEU A 242 -9.21 -30.27 -11.60
N PRO A 243 -9.66 -29.13 -11.04
CA PRO A 243 -8.87 -28.40 -10.04
C PRO A 243 -8.55 -29.29 -8.83
N CYS A 244 -7.31 -29.22 -8.33
CA CYS A 244 -6.90 -30.00 -7.15
C CYS A 244 -7.82 -29.74 -5.94
N GLY A 245 -8.29 -28.49 -5.80
CA GLY A 245 -9.21 -28.02 -4.77
C GLY A 245 -10.59 -28.69 -4.76
N THR A 246 -10.98 -29.37 -5.85
CA THR A 246 -12.23 -30.15 -5.90
C THR A 246 -12.18 -31.30 -4.89
N CYS A 247 -11.02 -31.96 -4.75
CA CYS A 247 -10.85 -33.10 -3.85
C CYS A 247 -10.03 -32.77 -2.60
N HIS A 248 -8.96 -31.98 -2.78
CA HIS A 248 -8.04 -31.59 -1.71
C HIS A 248 -8.47 -30.25 -1.13
N LYS A 249 -8.92 -30.26 0.13
CA LYS A 249 -9.33 -29.05 0.84
C LYS A 249 -8.52 -28.86 2.13
N PRO A 250 -7.34 -28.22 2.05
CA PRO A 250 -6.40 -28.13 3.18
C PRO A 250 -6.99 -27.48 4.44
N HIS A 251 -7.94 -26.56 4.29
CA HIS A 251 -8.60 -25.88 5.42
C HIS A 251 -9.72 -26.70 6.10
N GLU A 252 -10.16 -27.80 5.48
CA GLU A 252 -11.23 -28.65 6.02
C GLU A 252 -10.65 -29.93 6.62
N GLN A 253 -9.78 -30.67 5.91
CA GLN A 253 -9.10 -31.87 6.44
C GLN A 253 -7.81 -32.21 5.68
N ALA A 254 -6.96 -33.07 6.28
CA ALA A 254 -5.64 -33.40 5.73
C ALA A 254 -5.68 -34.34 4.50
N ARG A 255 -6.69 -35.21 4.41
CA ARG A 255 -6.88 -36.20 3.32
C ARG A 255 -8.05 -35.78 2.41
N PRO A 256 -8.17 -36.29 1.17
CA PRO A 256 -9.25 -35.89 0.27
C PRO A 256 -10.64 -36.10 0.90
N ILE A 257 -11.54 -35.13 0.74
CA ILE A 257 -12.88 -35.09 1.40
C ILE A 257 -13.96 -35.73 0.55
N VAL A 258 -13.67 -35.92 -0.74
CA VAL A 258 -14.69 -36.29 -1.70
C VAL A 258 -14.97 -37.79 -1.57
N ALA A 259 -16.18 -38.11 -1.11
CA ALA A 259 -16.73 -39.44 -1.26
C ALA A 259 -16.88 -39.72 -2.75
N CYS A 260 -16.36 -40.86 -3.23
CA CYS A 260 -16.37 -41.19 -4.66
C CYS A 260 -17.79 -41.15 -5.25
N THR A 261 -18.78 -41.45 -4.42
CA THR A 261 -20.20 -41.50 -4.75
C THR A 261 -20.85 -40.14 -5.04
N THR A 262 -20.20 -39.02 -4.71
CA THR A 262 -20.74 -37.69 -5.06
C THR A 262 -20.64 -37.40 -6.56
N CYS A 263 -19.81 -38.14 -7.30
CA CYS A 263 -19.66 -37.99 -8.74
C CYS A 263 -19.80 -39.32 -9.50
N HIS A 264 -19.49 -40.45 -8.87
CA HIS A 264 -19.58 -41.77 -9.49
C HIS A 264 -20.76 -42.55 -8.94
N SER A 265 -21.54 -43.17 -9.81
CA SER A 265 -22.58 -44.12 -9.41
C SER A 265 -22.02 -45.54 -9.48
N PRO A 266 -21.80 -46.22 -8.35
CA PRO A 266 -21.23 -47.56 -8.35
C PRO A 266 -22.21 -48.57 -8.95
N LYS A 267 -21.72 -49.36 -9.89
CA LYS A 267 -22.46 -50.45 -10.52
C LYS A 267 -22.64 -51.62 -9.54
N PRO A 268 -23.88 -52.03 -9.18
CA PRO A 268 -24.12 -53.06 -8.18
C PRO A 268 -23.50 -54.41 -8.54
N GLU A 269 -23.44 -54.75 -9.83
CA GLU A 269 -22.98 -56.04 -10.34
C GLU A 269 -21.56 -56.40 -9.90
N ILE A 270 -20.72 -55.39 -9.67
CA ILE A 270 -19.31 -55.54 -9.30
C ILE A 270 -18.96 -54.92 -7.95
N HIS A 271 -19.85 -54.11 -7.36
CA HIS A 271 -19.58 -53.42 -6.09
C HIS A 271 -20.48 -53.86 -4.93
N ALA A 272 -21.51 -54.69 -5.14
CA ALA A 272 -22.46 -55.05 -4.07
C ALA A 272 -21.77 -55.56 -2.79
N ALA A 273 -20.86 -56.53 -2.91
CA ALA A 273 -20.13 -57.08 -1.77
C ALA A 273 -19.19 -56.05 -1.11
N VAL A 274 -18.53 -55.22 -1.92
CA VAL A 274 -17.58 -54.18 -1.47
C VAL A 274 -18.32 -53.06 -0.71
N LEU A 275 -19.48 -52.64 -1.22
CA LEU A 275 -20.34 -51.63 -0.60
C LEU A 275 -20.98 -52.14 0.69
N ALA A 276 -21.45 -53.39 0.72
CA ALA A 276 -21.97 -54.02 1.93
C ALA A 276 -20.91 -54.10 3.03
N ALA A 277 -19.66 -54.40 2.67
CA ALA A 277 -18.52 -54.42 3.57
C ALA A 277 -17.94 -53.02 3.89
N GLN A 278 -18.54 -51.94 3.36
CA GLN A 278 -18.06 -50.55 3.50
C GLN A 278 -16.57 -50.39 3.15
N THR A 279 -16.06 -51.20 2.23
CA THR A 279 -14.65 -51.18 1.85
C THR A 279 -14.34 -49.90 1.08
N PRO A 280 -13.33 -49.11 1.50
CA PRO A 280 -13.00 -47.87 0.80
C PRO A 280 -12.66 -48.13 -0.66
N CYS A 281 -13.22 -47.32 -1.57
CA CYS A 281 -12.97 -47.43 -3.02
C CYS A 281 -11.47 -47.40 -3.34
N THR A 282 -10.69 -46.67 -2.53
CA THR A 282 -9.24 -46.50 -2.68
C THR A 282 -8.41 -47.75 -2.38
N THR A 283 -9.04 -48.81 -1.85
CA THR A 283 -8.42 -50.13 -1.68
C THR A 283 -8.03 -50.71 -3.04
N CYS A 284 -8.93 -50.58 -4.03
CA CYS A 284 -8.75 -51.09 -5.38
C CYS A 284 -8.49 -49.98 -6.41
N HIS A 285 -9.16 -48.83 -6.30
CA HIS A 285 -9.01 -47.70 -7.22
C HIS A 285 -7.99 -46.68 -6.73
N GLN A 286 -6.85 -46.55 -7.41
CA GLN A 286 -5.89 -45.50 -7.06
C GLN A 286 -6.37 -44.11 -7.54
N PRO A 287 -6.45 -43.11 -6.64
CA PRO A 287 -6.65 -41.72 -7.04
C PRO A 287 -5.59 -41.29 -8.06
N HIS A 288 -6.01 -40.53 -9.07
CA HIS A 288 -5.16 -40.08 -10.19
C HIS A 288 -4.56 -41.19 -11.06
N ARG A 289 -5.05 -42.43 -10.98
CA ARG A 289 -4.68 -43.50 -11.94
C ARG A 289 -5.87 -44.30 -12.45
N TRP A 290 -6.99 -44.31 -11.72
CA TRP A 290 -8.26 -44.98 -12.07
C TRP A 290 -8.11 -46.28 -12.86
N THR A 291 -7.13 -47.07 -12.46
CA THR A 291 -7.00 -48.48 -12.78
C THR A 291 -7.25 -49.23 -11.48
N VAL A 292 -7.90 -50.38 -11.59
CA VAL A 292 -7.93 -51.35 -10.49
C VAL A 292 -6.50 -51.86 -10.30
N LYS A 293 -6.03 -51.92 -9.05
CA LYS A 293 -4.73 -52.52 -8.72
C LYS A 293 -4.67 -53.99 -9.11
#